data_AF-A0A0B1TJC9-F1
#
_entry.id   AF-A0A0B1TJC9-F1
#
_cell.length_a   1.000
_cell.length_b   1.000
_cell.length_c   1.000
_cell.angle_alpha   90.00
_cell.angle_beta   90.00
_cell.angle_gamma   90.00
#
_symmetry.space_group_name_H-M   'P 1'
#
loop_
_entity.id
_entity.type
_entity.pdbx_description
1 polymer ?
#
loop_
_entity_poly.entity_id
_entity_poly.type
_entity_poly.pdbx_seq_one_letter_code
_entity_poly.pdbx_strand_id
1 'polypeptide(L)'
;MLLMLHAMTFYRRLYGDKNLSDIHYRGQCQQTLHHILDYLSLFLNSYKGQPKFSLSWISELSHADSRYLYAADHVLYSFFLENQEKLANAFVFFFGDHGPRLGKEARRKHGMIESRNPFLYIMVPKRLRNAALHKQLEINSEELLTFHDLHATFIDILRFQPASNFTDTKYRKFTSPIRGSSLLRRFEAGKPRNCKTLPIPFQYCICQYGRENVTDKGLLRKLGYYAVDELNLFLEFNNVSSQCEEVRLKKVEAEQYTTTYKDVQNSKIKIFDVIFEVEAPARGTFQIPVRMDGEEMKLAGRYLRLDKYGSNGDCMNNYLFRPLCTCRKTDTSSTRLPSN
;
A
#
# COMPACT_ATOMS: atom_id res chain seq x y z
N MET A 1 12.53 25.01 -46.44
CA MET A 1 13.16 24.13 -45.43
C MET A 1 13.84 25.03 -44.39
N LEU A 2 13.07 25.57 -43.44
CA LEU A 2 13.59 26.34 -42.30
C LEU A 2 12.89 25.83 -41.04
N LEU A 3 13.70 25.59 -40.02
CA LEU A 3 13.47 24.67 -38.91
C LEU A 3 12.27 25.03 -38.01
N MET A 4 11.39 24.05 -37.80
CA MET A 4 10.60 23.93 -36.58
C MET A 4 11.52 23.64 -35.39
N LEU A 5 12.05 24.69 -34.76
CA LEU A 5 12.57 24.59 -33.40
C LEU A 5 11.38 24.49 -32.45
N HIS A 6 11.05 23.25 -32.08
CA HIS A 6 10.05 22.92 -31.08
C HIS A 6 10.33 23.70 -29.79
N ALA A 7 9.43 24.61 -29.42
CA ALA A 7 9.37 25.13 -28.06
C ALA A 7 9.12 23.93 -27.14
N MET A 8 10.15 23.49 -26.42
CA MET A 8 9.98 22.52 -25.34
C MET A 8 8.96 23.10 -24.36
N THR A 9 7.90 22.34 -24.08
CA THR A 9 6.93 22.69 -23.04
C THR A 9 7.66 22.92 -21.72
N PHE A 10 7.16 23.86 -20.90
CA PHE A 10 7.74 24.19 -19.60
C PHE A 10 8.10 22.93 -18.79
N TYR A 11 7.21 21.94 -18.76
CA TYR A 11 7.43 20.64 -18.13
C TYR A 11 8.63 19.86 -18.66
N ARG A 12 8.88 19.84 -19.98
CA ARG A 12 10.08 19.20 -20.57
C ARG A 12 11.36 19.93 -20.18
N ARG A 13 11.31 21.26 -20.09
CA ARG A 13 12.44 22.09 -19.68
C ARG A 13 12.74 21.91 -18.19
N LEU A 14 11.69 21.78 -17.39
CA LEU A 14 11.78 21.52 -15.95
C LEU A 14 12.37 20.15 -15.63
N TYR A 15 12.06 19.13 -16.42
CA TYR A 15 12.63 17.79 -16.27
C TYR A 15 14.11 17.72 -16.67
N GLY A 16 14.53 18.52 -17.66
CA GLY A 16 15.90 18.50 -18.20
C GLY A 16 16.90 19.40 -17.46
N ASP A 17 16.43 20.37 -16.68
CA ASP A 17 17.27 21.34 -15.99
C ASP A 17 17.15 21.17 -14.48
N LYS A 18 18.19 20.61 -13.85
CA LYS A 18 18.25 20.39 -12.39
C LYS A 18 18.15 21.69 -11.60
N ASN A 19 18.68 22.80 -12.10
CA ASN A 19 18.66 24.07 -11.38
C ASN A 19 17.26 24.68 -11.44
N LEU A 20 16.60 24.62 -12.60
CA LEU A 20 15.20 25.03 -12.74
C LEU A 20 14.25 24.13 -11.94
N SER A 21 14.49 22.82 -11.96
CA SER A 21 13.77 21.83 -11.14
C SER A 21 13.93 22.13 -9.65
N ASP A 22 15.15 22.42 -9.20
CA ASP A 22 15.42 22.75 -7.81
C ASP A 22 14.83 24.11 -7.42
N ILE A 23 14.84 25.12 -8.30
CA ILE A 23 14.17 26.40 -8.05
C ILE A 23 12.65 26.23 -8.01
N HIS A 24 12.07 25.47 -8.93
CA HIS A 24 10.61 25.29 -9.00
C HIS A 24 10.07 24.39 -7.88
N TYR A 25 10.74 23.27 -7.59
CA TYR A 25 10.27 22.31 -6.59
C TYR A 25 10.83 22.55 -5.18
N ARG A 26 12.05 23.08 -5.04
CA ARG A 26 12.66 23.40 -3.72
C ARG A 26 12.62 24.88 -3.37
N GLY A 27 12.40 25.76 -4.35
CA GLY A 27 12.39 27.20 -4.16
C GLY A 27 11.01 27.89 -4.11
N GLN A 28 9.86 27.19 -4.21
CA GLN A 28 8.56 27.87 -4.42
C GLN A 28 7.41 27.52 -3.47
N CYS A 29 6.50 28.49 -3.37
CA CYS A 29 5.21 28.50 -2.68
C CYS A 29 4.21 27.41 -3.12
N GLN A 30 4.49 26.63 -4.17
CA GLN A 30 3.65 25.52 -4.64
C GLN A 30 4.41 24.19 -4.57
N GLN A 31 3.76 23.18 -3.97
CA GLN A 31 4.27 21.81 -3.78
C GLN A 31 3.78 20.88 -4.91
N THR A 32 4.36 19.68 -5.03
CA THR A 32 3.95 18.64 -6.01
C THR A 32 2.44 18.36 -6.01
N LEU A 33 1.79 18.44 -4.84
CA LEU A 33 0.34 18.38 -4.69
C LEU A 33 -0.40 19.40 -5.58
N HIS A 34 0.08 20.65 -5.65
CA HIS A 34 -0.57 21.72 -6.39
C HIS A 34 -0.65 21.38 -7.87
N HIS A 35 0.47 20.94 -8.46
CA HIS A 35 0.51 20.56 -9.87
C HIS A 35 -0.43 19.39 -10.21
N ILE A 36 -0.52 18.39 -9.32
CA ILE A 36 -1.43 17.25 -9.51
C ILE A 36 -2.88 17.73 -9.49
N LEU A 37 -3.24 18.58 -8.54
CA LEU A 37 -4.59 19.10 -8.40
C LEU A 37 -4.96 20.07 -9.52
N ASP A 38 -4.06 20.96 -9.93
CA ASP A 38 -4.26 21.88 -11.06
C ASP A 38 -4.52 21.09 -12.36
N TYR A 39 -3.72 20.06 -12.61
CA TYR A 39 -3.91 19.19 -13.77
C TYR A 39 -5.23 18.42 -13.69
N LEU A 40 -5.59 17.92 -12.50
CA LEU A 40 -6.88 17.27 -12.29
C LEU A 40 -8.05 18.24 -12.55
N SER A 41 -7.96 19.50 -12.12
CA SER A 41 -8.96 20.53 -12.42
C SER A 41 -9.08 20.79 -13.93
N LEU A 42 -7.96 20.87 -14.66
CA LEU A 42 -7.99 20.99 -16.13
C LEU A 42 -8.68 19.78 -16.78
N PHE A 43 -8.39 18.57 -16.33
CA PHE A 43 -9.03 17.34 -16.81
C PHE A 43 -10.54 17.33 -16.52
N LEU A 44 -10.95 17.72 -15.30
CA LEU A 44 -12.36 17.82 -14.90
C LEU A 44 -13.13 18.81 -15.79
N ASN A 45 -12.49 19.88 -16.24
CA ASN A 45 -13.09 20.89 -17.12
C ASN A 45 -13.04 20.54 -18.62
N SER A 46 -12.20 19.59 -19.01
CA SER A 46 -12.06 19.11 -20.40
C SER A 46 -13.19 18.13 -20.78
N TYR A 47 -13.29 17.73 -22.06
CA TYR A 47 -14.17 16.64 -22.53
C TYR A 47 -15.63 16.73 -22.03
N LYS A 48 -16.29 17.88 -22.23
CA LYS A 48 -17.68 18.09 -21.80
C LYS A 48 -18.61 17.02 -22.39
N GLY A 49 -19.51 16.48 -21.56
CA GLY A 49 -20.48 15.46 -21.96
C GLY A 49 -19.94 14.02 -22.05
N GLN A 50 -18.63 13.82 -21.90
CA GLN A 50 -18.03 12.48 -21.95
C GLN A 50 -17.83 11.90 -20.53
N PRO A 51 -18.07 10.59 -20.31
CA PRO A 51 -17.66 9.91 -19.08
C PRO A 51 -16.15 10.02 -18.86
N LYS A 52 -15.75 10.18 -17.60
CA LYS A 52 -14.33 10.35 -17.21
C LYS A 52 -13.95 9.35 -16.14
N PHE A 53 -12.70 8.90 -16.21
CA PHE A 53 -12.03 8.16 -15.15
C PHE A 53 -10.66 8.79 -14.94
N SER A 54 -10.29 9.03 -13.69
CA SER A 54 -8.97 9.54 -13.32
C SER A 54 -8.48 8.83 -12.07
N LEU A 55 -7.17 8.59 -12.03
CA LEU A 55 -6.43 8.18 -10.84
C LEU A 55 -5.27 9.17 -10.66
N SER A 56 -5.33 9.94 -9.60
CA SER A 56 -4.28 10.91 -9.24
C SER A 56 -3.57 10.42 -7.98
N TRP A 57 -2.27 10.13 -8.08
CA TRP A 57 -1.47 9.59 -6.98
C TRP A 57 -0.55 10.67 -6.40
N ILE A 58 -0.88 11.18 -5.22
CA ILE A 58 -0.12 12.23 -4.54
C ILE A 58 0.96 11.57 -3.67
N SER A 59 2.07 11.16 -4.29
CA SER A 59 3.09 10.33 -3.63
C SER A 59 3.86 11.04 -2.52
N GLU A 60 4.16 12.34 -2.65
CA GLU A 60 5.11 13.00 -1.77
C GLU A 60 4.49 13.56 -0.47
N LEU A 61 3.18 13.80 -0.47
CA LEU A 61 2.54 14.66 0.53
C LEU A 61 2.74 14.20 1.98
N SER A 62 2.85 12.90 2.24
CA SER A 62 3.01 12.35 3.59
C SER A 62 4.00 11.20 3.67
N HIS A 63 4.78 10.95 2.60
CA HIS A 63 5.56 9.72 2.48
C HIS A 63 6.70 9.60 3.50
N ALA A 64 7.37 10.73 3.81
CA ALA A 64 8.48 10.76 4.78
C ALA A 64 8.09 11.31 6.15
N ASP A 65 7.07 12.16 6.21
CA ASP A 65 6.66 12.91 7.40
C ASP A 65 5.18 13.31 7.28
N SER A 66 4.36 12.93 8.25
CA SER A 66 2.92 13.22 8.23
C SER A 66 2.59 14.67 8.50
N ARG A 67 3.52 15.50 9.00
CA ARG A 67 3.28 16.92 9.28
C ARG A 67 2.93 17.73 8.03
N TYR A 68 3.37 17.28 6.86
CA TYR A 68 3.02 17.89 5.58
C TYR A 68 1.53 17.76 5.22
N LEU A 69 0.78 16.86 5.86
CA LEU A 69 -0.68 16.78 5.70
C LEU A 69 -1.38 18.08 6.11
N TYR A 70 -0.89 18.75 7.17
CA TYR A 70 -1.48 20.03 7.60
C TYR A 70 -1.30 21.14 6.55
N ALA A 71 -0.17 21.12 5.82
CA ALA A 71 0.06 22.06 4.72
C ALA A 71 -0.86 21.79 3.51
N ALA A 72 -1.40 20.57 3.40
CA ALA A 72 -2.31 20.15 2.33
C ALA A 72 -3.75 20.61 2.54
N ASP A 73 -4.16 20.84 3.78
CA ASP A 73 -5.56 20.92 4.19
C ASP A 73 -6.31 22.01 3.40
N HIS A 74 -5.77 23.23 3.40
CA HIS A 74 -6.34 24.34 2.65
C HIS A 74 -6.32 24.09 1.13
N VAL A 75 -5.25 23.47 0.60
CA VAL A 75 -5.11 23.20 -0.84
C VAL A 75 -6.16 22.19 -1.31
N LEU A 76 -6.37 21.11 -0.54
CA LEU A 76 -7.40 20.10 -0.81
C LEU A 76 -8.80 20.70 -0.67
N TYR A 77 -9.04 21.50 0.38
CA TYR A 77 -10.30 22.21 0.57
C TYR A 77 -10.64 23.10 -0.64
N SER A 78 -9.72 23.97 -1.05
CA SER A 78 -9.89 24.84 -2.22
C SER A 78 -10.18 24.05 -3.48
N PHE A 79 -9.42 22.98 -3.75
CA PHE A 79 -9.65 22.13 -4.91
C PHE A 79 -11.06 21.54 -4.95
N PHE A 80 -11.54 20.96 -3.84
CA PHE A 80 -12.88 20.36 -3.80
C PHE A 80 -13.99 21.41 -3.90
N LEU A 81 -13.80 22.59 -3.28
CA LEU A 81 -14.75 23.69 -3.35
C LEU A 81 -14.89 24.25 -4.77
N GLU A 82 -13.76 24.54 -5.42
CA GLU A 82 -13.71 25.08 -6.78
C GLU A 82 -14.27 24.09 -7.82
N ASN A 83 -14.09 22.79 -7.60
CA ASN A 83 -14.53 21.74 -8.52
C ASN A 83 -15.87 21.09 -8.11
N GLN A 84 -16.57 21.62 -7.10
CA GLN A 84 -17.75 21.00 -6.51
C GLN A 84 -18.86 20.68 -7.52
N GLU A 85 -19.06 21.54 -8.53
CA GLU A 85 -20.08 21.35 -9.55
C GLU A 85 -19.70 20.23 -10.51
N LYS A 86 -18.41 20.13 -10.89
CA LYS A 86 -17.90 19.06 -11.76
C LYS A 86 -17.93 17.71 -11.07
N LEU A 87 -17.69 17.70 -9.76
CA LEU A 87 -17.70 16.49 -8.93
C LEU A 87 -19.10 16.10 -8.45
N ALA A 88 -20.11 16.97 -8.60
CA ALA A 88 -21.48 16.74 -8.11
C ALA A 88 -22.12 15.43 -8.62
N ASN A 89 -21.74 14.99 -9.82
CA ASN A 89 -22.25 13.77 -10.44
C ASN A 89 -21.21 12.63 -10.48
N ALA A 90 -20.09 12.75 -9.76
CA ALA A 90 -19.01 11.78 -9.74
C ALA A 90 -19.03 10.95 -8.45
N PHE A 91 -18.58 9.70 -8.55
CA PHE A 91 -18.03 9.01 -7.39
C PHE A 91 -16.58 9.49 -7.21
N VAL A 92 -16.24 9.93 -6.01
CA VAL A 92 -14.87 10.34 -5.65
C VAL A 92 -14.39 9.43 -4.55
N PHE A 93 -13.25 8.78 -4.76
CA PHE A 93 -12.57 7.95 -3.77
C PHE A 93 -11.28 8.65 -3.39
N PHE A 94 -11.19 9.15 -2.17
CA PHE A 94 -9.99 9.77 -1.61
C PHE A 94 -9.41 8.83 -0.57
N PHE A 95 -8.26 8.23 -0.86
CA PHE A 95 -7.71 7.14 -0.06
C PHE A 95 -6.19 7.15 -0.04
N GLY A 96 -5.61 6.58 1.02
CA GLY A 96 -4.19 6.26 1.12
C GLY A 96 -3.99 4.75 1.16
N ASP A 97 -2.89 4.24 0.63
CA ASP A 97 -2.56 2.80 0.64
C ASP A 97 -2.13 2.30 2.03
N HIS A 98 -1.56 3.15 2.86
CA HIS A 98 -1.16 2.86 4.22
C HIS A 98 -1.07 4.13 5.09
N GLY A 99 -1.09 3.98 6.42
CA GLY A 99 -0.66 5.03 7.35
C GLY A 99 0.87 5.18 7.39
N PRO A 100 1.46 5.90 8.36
CA PRO A 100 2.90 6.16 8.38
C PRO A 100 3.76 4.88 8.44
N ARG A 101 4.56 4.63 7.40
CA ARG A 101 5.53 3.51 7.33
C ARG A 101 6.97 3.93 7.60
N LEU A 102 7.24 5.23 7.46
CA LEU A 102 8.55 5.85 7.66
C LEU A 102 8.44 6.97 8.71
N GLY A 103 9.58 7.49 9.14
CA GLY A 103 9.62 8.61 10.10
C GLY A 103 9.58 8.17 11.57
N LYS A 104 9.39 9.14 12.47
CA LYS A 104 9.35 8.89 13.93
C LYS A 104 8.00 8.34 14.37
N GLU A 105 6.95 8.71 13.66
CA GLU A 105 5.55 8.34 13.86
C GLU A 105 5.38 6.83 13.66
N ALA A 106 5.90 6.29 12.55
CA ALA A 106 5.86 4.87 12.23
C ALA A 106 6.51 3.96 13.30
N ARG A 107 7.47 4.50 14.08
CA ARG A 107 8.17 3.77 15.16
C ARG A 107 7.39 3.73 16.48
N ARG A 108 6.29 4.48 16.60
CA ARG A 108 5.41 4.43 17.77
C ARG A 108 4.44 3.25 17.65
N LYS A 109 3.94 2.74 18.77
CA LYS A 109 2.94 1.67 18.82
C LYS A 109 1.73 1.94 17.90
N HIS A 110 1.21 3.17 17.94
CA HIS A 110 0.11 3.59 17.06
C HIS A 110 0.52 3.64 15.59
N GLY A 111 1.71 4.17 15.26
CA GLY A 111 2.19 4.21 13.88
C GLY A 111 2.36 2.81 13.27
N MET A 112 2.80 1.82 14.06
CA MET A 112 2.86 0.44 13.59
C MET A 112 1.47 -0.12 13.23
N ILE A 113 0.44 0.22 14.00
CA ILE A 113 -0.95 -0.15 13.69
C ILE A 113 -1.43 0.59 12.44
N GLU A 114 -1.23 1.92 12.40
CA GLU A 114 -1.67 2.76 11.28
C GLU A 114 -0.97 2.40 9.96
N SER A 115 0.27 1.92 9.99
CA SER A 115 0.98 1.43 8.79
C SER A 115 0.25 0.27 8.08
N ARG A 116 -0.71 -0.37 8.77
CA ARG A 116 -1.55 -1.48 8.28
C ARG A 116 -3.02 -1.06 8.15
N ASN A 117 -3.33 0.22 8.37
CA ASN A 117 -4.67 0.78 8.35
C ASN A 117 -4.76 1.86 7.25
N PRO A 118 -5.16 1.50 6.02
CA PRO A 118 -5.33 2.45 4.94
C PRO A 118 -6.48 3.43 5.22
N PHE A 119 -6.36 4.66 4.73
CA PHE A 119 -7.43 5.66 4.82
C PHE A 119 -8.36 5.56 3.61
N LEU A 120 -9.67 5.75 3.80
CA LEU A 120 -10.65 5.79 2.71
C LEU A 120 -11.79 6.76 3.04
N TYR A 121 -12.07 7.65 2.10
CA TYR A 121 -13.24 8.51 2.08
C TYR A 121 -13.94 8.41 0.72
N ILE A 122 -15.26 8.26 0.71
CA ILE A 122 -16.05 8.10 -0.51
C ILE A 122 -17.09 9.20 -0.60
N MET A 123 -17.08 9.95 -1.69
CA MET A 123 -18.14 10.89 -2.05
C MET A 123 -19.02 10.25 -3.12
N VAL A 124 -20.32 10.24 -2.84
CA VAL A 124 -21.34 9.70 -3.76
C VAL A 124 -21.96 10.84 -4.57
N PRO A 125 -22.29 10.62 -5.87
CA PRO A 125 -23.02 11.59 -6.70
C PRO A 125 -24.25 12.14 -5.98
N LYS A 126 -24.48 13.46 -6.05
CA LYS A 126 -25.57 14.15 -5.33
C LYS A 126 -26.93 13.46 -5.53
N ARG A 127 -27.25 13.06 -6.77
CA ARG A 127 -28.51 12.37 -7.11
C ARG A 127 -28.70 11.01 -6.43
N LEU A 128 -27.62 10.40 -5.94
CA LEU A 128 -27.61 9.06 -5.34
C LEU A 128 -27.53 9.10 -3.81
N ARG A 129 -27.33 10.26 -3.18
CA ARG A 129 -27.16 10.37 -1.72
C ARG A 129 -28.41 10.00 -0.92
N ASN A 130 -29.59 10.12 -1.52
CA ASN A 130 -30.84 9.67 -0.90
C ASN A 130 -31.29 8.28 -1.40
N ALA A 131 -30.47 7.60 -2.22
CA ALA A 131 -30.81 6.30 -2.78
C ALA A 131 -30.45 5.16 -1.82
N ALA A 132 -31.08 4.00 -2.02
CA ALA A 132 -30.83 2.80 -1.23
C ALA A 132 -29.35 2.38 -1.21
N LEU A 133 -28.61 2.65 -2.29
CA LEU A 133 -27.17 2.37 -2.36
C LEU A 133 -26.36 3.18 -1.35
N HIS A 134 -26.73 4.43 -1.07
CA HIS A 134 -25.97 5.29 -0.18
C HIS A 134 -26.12 4.78 1.26
N LYS A 135 -27.35 4.44 1.65
CA LYS A 135 -27.61 3.75 2.91
C LYS A 135 -26.88 2.42 3.01
N GLN A 136 -26.79 1.65 1.92
CA GLN A 136 -26.02 0.41 1.91
C GLN A 136 -24.51 0.65 2.06
N LEU A 137 -23.99 1.70 1.43
CA LEU A 137 -22.59 2.12 1.57
C LEU A 137 -22.27 2.55 3.01
N GLU A 138 -23.16 3.30 3.66
CA GLU A 138 -23.06 3.68 5.08
C GLU A 138 -22.99 2.43 5.97
N ILE A 139 -23.90 1.48 5.80
CA ILE A 139 -23.86 0.20 6.54
C ILE A 139 -22.52 -0.52 6.32
N ASN A 140 -22.06 -0.61 5.08
CA ASN A 140 -20.81 -1.29 4.75
C ASN A 140 -19.56 -0.52 5.23
N SER A 141 -19.68 0.77 5.58
CA SER A 141 -18.57 1.57 6.08
C SER A 141 -18.15 1.19 7.51
N GLU A 142 -19.01 0.50 8.25
CA GLU A 142 -18.76 0.00 9.61
C GLU A 142 -18.13 -1.41 9.63
N GLU A 143 -17.86 -1.99 8.45
CA GLU A 143 -17.30 -3.33 8.28
C GLU A 143 -15.81 -3.30 7.91
N LEU A 144 -15.10 -4.40 8.14
CA LEU A 144 -13.70 -4.52 7.69
C LEU A 144 -13.61 -4.58 6.16
N LEU A 145 -12.88 -3.63 5.56
CA LEU A 145 -12.74 -3.51 4.11
C LEU A 145 -11.33 -3.84 3.62
N THR A 146 -11.22 -4.15 2.33
CA THR A 146 -9.94 -4.34 1.62
C THR A 146 -9.93 -3.57 0.30
N PHE A 147 -8.75 -3.32 -0.26
CA PHE A 147 -8.65 -2.78 -1.63
C PHE A 147 -9.27 -3.69 -2.70
N HIS A 148 -9.47 -4.98 -2.42
CA HIS A 148 -10.22 -5.85 -3.31
C HIS A 148 -11.71 -5.47 -3.38
N ASP A 149 -12.29 -4.98 -2.28
CA ASP A 149 -13.67 -4.48 -2.24
C ASP A 149 -13.79 -3.18 -3.04
N LEU A 150 -12.80 -2.29 -2.99
CA LEU A 150 -12.75 -1.10 -3.86
C LEU A 150 -12.68 -1.48 -5.33
N HIS A 151 -11.82 -2.43 -5.70
CA HIS A 151 -11.76 -2.94 -7.07
C HIS A 151 -13.12 -3.53 -7.52
N ALA A 152 -13.77 -4.33 -6.67
CA ALA A 152 -15.11 -4.86 -6.96
C ALA A 152 -16.15 -3.73 -7.09
N THR A 153 -16.07 -2.69 -6.27
CA THR A 153 -16.93 -1.51 -6.29
C THR A 153 -16.78 -0.74 -7.61
N PHE A 154 -15.55 -0.53 -8.09
CA PHE A 154 -15.31 0.14 -9.36
C PHE A 154 -15.90 -0.65 -10.54
N ILE A 155 -15.73 -1.98 -10.53
CA ILE A 155 -16.33 -2.85 -11.53
C ILE A 155 -17.87 -2.81 -11.45
N ASP A 156 -18.44 -2.76 -10.24
CA ASP A 156 -19.89 -2.66 -10.03
C ASP A 156 -20.46 -1.35 -10.59
N ILE A 157 -19.82 -0.22 -10.28
CA ILE A 157 -20.15 1.11 -10.82
C ILE A 157 -20.10 1.11 -12.35
N LEU A 158 -19.05 0.50 -12.94
CA LEU A 158 -18.83 0.52 -14.38
C LEU A 158 -19.78 -0.42 -15.14
N ARG A 159 -20.02 -1.63 -14.62
CA ARG A 159 -20.63 -2.72 -15.41
C ARG A 159 -22.05 -3.11 -15.00
N PHE A 160 -22.43 -2.98 -13.73
CA PHE A 160 -23.66 -3.59 -13.22
C PHE A 160 -24.68 -2.56 -12.72
N GLN A 161 -24.23 -1.56 -11.96
CA GLN A 161 -25.10 -0.52 -11.42
C GLN A 161 -25.86 0.30 -12.49
N PRO A 162 -25.28 0.63 -13.66
CA PRO A 162 -25.98 1.41 -14.68
C PRO A 162 -27.29 0.77 -15.17
N ALA A 163 -27.33 -0.56 -15.29
CA ALA A 163 -28.50 -1.30 -15.76
C ALA A 163 -29.72 -1.21 -14.80
N SER A 164 -29.48 -0.91 -13.52
CA SER A 164 -30.52 -0.72 -12.51
C SER A 164 -30.72 0.75 -12.13
N ASN A 165 -30.10 1.67 -12.88
CA ASN A 165 -29.97 3.08 -12.49
C ASN A 165 -29.50 3.24 -11.03
N PHE A 166 -28.52 2.43 -10.63
CA PHE A 166 -27.90 2.46 -9.31
C PHE A 166 -28.86 2.14 -8.14
N THR A 167 -29.88 1.30 -8.35
CA THR A 167 -30.83 0.92 -7.28
C THR A 167 -30.59 -0.47 -6.70
N ASP A 168 -29.83 -1.31 -7.40
CA ASP A 168 -29.61 -2.70 -6.98
C ASP A 168 -28.52 -2.83 -5.90
N THR A 169 -28.98 -3.08 -4.68
CA THR A 169 -28.13 -3.33 -3.50
C THR A 169 -28.06 -4.80 -3.10
N LYS A 170 -28.64 -5.72 -3.89
CA LYS A 170 -28.63 -7.15 -3.55
C LYS A 170 -27.20 -7.70 -3.61
N TYR A 171 -26.94 -8.68 -2.73
CA TYR A 171 -25.66 -9.40 -2.74
C TYR A 171 -25.37 -9.94 -4.14
N ARG A 172 -24.13 -9.74 -4.59
CA ARG A 172 -23.63 -10.23 -5.87
C ARG A 172 -22.28 -10.88 -5.65
N LYS A 173 -22.18 -12.17 -5.95
CA LYS A 173 -20.90 -12.84 -6.03
C LYS A 173 -20.23 -12.47 -7.36
N PHE A 174 -19.09 -11.81 -7.30
CA PHE A 174 -18.27 -11.55 -8.48
C PHE A 174 -17.46 -12.80 -8.85
N THR A 175 -17.26 -13.03 -10.14
CA THR A 175 -16.44 -14.14 -10.65
C THR A 175 -14.97 -13.74 -10.76
N SER A 176 -14.08 -14.74 -10.76
CA SER A 176 -12.63 -14.54 -10.96
C SER A 176 -12.37 -13.69 -12.22
N PRO A 177 -11.45 -12.71 -12.18
CA PRO A 177 -10.41 -12.48 -11.17
C PRO A 177 -10.79 -11.54 -10.00
N ILE A 178 -12.06 -11.16 -9.84
CA ILE A 178 -12.51 -10.21 -8.80
C ILE A 178 -12.58 -10.93 -7.45
N ARG A 179 -11.83 -10.45 -6.46
CA ARG A 179 -11.68 -11.10 -5.14
C ARG A 179 -12.44 -10.43 -4.00
N GLY A 180 -13.02 -9.25 -4.23
CA GLY A 180 -13.74 -8.48 -3.21
C GLY A 180 -15.24 -8.39 -3.45
N SER A 181 -15.93 -7.70 -2.54
CA SER A 181 -17.35 -7.41 -2.63
C SER A 181 -17.57 -5.91 -2.86
N SER A 182 -18.52 -5.55 -3.73
CA SER A 182 -18.85 -4.14 -3.95
C SER A 182 -19.42 -3.51 -2.67
N LEU A 183 -18.92 -2.34 -2.31
CA LEU A 183 -19.39 -1.55 -1.17
C LEU A 183 -20.81 -0.98 -1.39
N LEU A 184 -21.33 -1.03 -2.62
CA LEU A 184 -22.69 -0.56 -2.96
C LEU A 184 -23.77 -1.64 -2.77
N ARG A 185 -23.37 -2.85 -2.38
CA ARG A 185 -24.25 -4.02 -2.26
C ARG A 185 -24.15 -4.62 -0.87
N ARG A 186 -25.18 -5.35 -0.44
CA ARG A 186 -25.12 -6.18 0.76
C ARG A 186 -23.97 -7.19 0.65
N PHE A 187 -23.20 -7.32 1.72
CA PHE A 187 -22.25 -8.43 1.85
C PHE A 187 -22.97 -9.77 2.03
N GLU A 188 -22.22 -10.86 1.86
CA GLU A 188 -22.76 -12.21 1.95
C GLU A 188 -23.31 -12.49 3.36
N ALA A 189 -24.58 -12.84 3.45
CA ALA A 189 -25.23 -13.12 4.71
C ALA A 189 -24.57 -14.31 5.44
N GLY A 190 -24.40 -14.19 6.77
CA GLY A 190 -23.82 -15.24 7.60
C GLY A 190 -22.29 -15.38 7.48
N LYS A 191 -21.60 -14.53 6.70
CA LYS A 191 -20.14 -14.52 6.63
C LYS A 191 -19.57 -13.27 7.31
N PRO A 192 -19.05 -13.40 8.55
CA PRO A 192 -18.45 -12.26 9.22
C PRO A 192 -17.21 -11.79 8.45
N ARG A 193 -16.98 -10.48 8.39
CA ARG A 193 -15.80 -9.89 7.73
C ARG A 193 -14.68 -9.69 8.75
N ASN A 194 -13.65 -10.51 8.66
CA ASN A 194 -12.47 -10.46 9.54
C ASN A 194 -11.23 -10.99 8.80
N CYS A 195 -10.06 -10.95 9.42
CA CYS A 195 -8.80 -11.38 8.79
C CYS A 195 -8.76 -12.86 8.41
N LYS A 196 -9.68 -13.72 8.90
CA LYS A 196 -9.79 -15.12 8.48
C LYS A 196 -10.67 -15.31 7.24
N THR A 197 -11.65 -14.43 7.03
CA THR A 197 -12.63 -14.55 5.93
C THR A 197 -12.31 -13.64 4.75
N LEU A 198 -11.52 -12.59 4.97
CA LEU A 198 -11.04 -11.68 3.94
C LEU A 198 -9.60 -12.05 3.53
N PRO A 199 -9.19 -11.73 2.29
CA PRO A 199 -7.84 -12.01 1.78
C PRO A 199 -6.80 -11.03 2.35
N ILE A 200 -6.75 -10.91 3.68
CA ILE A 200 -5.81 -10.06 4.43
C ILE A 200 -4.71 -10.97 4.96
N PRO A 201 -3.45 -10.82 4.52
CA PRO A 201 -2.34 -11.56 5.11
C PRO A 201 -2.24 -11.29 6.61
N PHE A 202 -1.89 -12.31 7.40
CA PHE A 202 -1.90 -12.25 8.87
C PHE A 202 -1.12 -11.03 9.43
N GLN A 203 0.04 -10.71 8.86
CA GLN A 203 0.86 -9.55 9.26
C GLN A 203 0.16 -8.19 9.10
N TYR A 204 -0.83 -8.08 8.22
CA TYR A 204 -1.61 -6.85 7.98
C TYR A 204 -2.93 -6.84 8.76
N CYS A 205 -3.21 -7.88 9.54
CA CYS A 205 -4.38 -7.88 10.40
C CYS A 205 -4.19 -6.85 11.54
N ILE A 206 -5.11 -5.89 11.62
CA ILE A 206 -5.08 -4.81 12.62
C ILE A 206 -5.63 -5.24 14.00
N CYS A 207 -6.15 -6.47 14.12
CA CYS A 207 -6.63 -6.98 15.41
C CYS A 207 -5.51 -6.94 16.46
N GLN A 208 -5.80 -6.30 17.59
CA GLN A 208 -4.84 -6.16 18.69
C GLN A 208 -4.76 -7.47 19.47
N TYR A 209 -3.87 -8.35 19.04
CA TYR A 209 -3.47 -9.50 19.84
C TYR A 209 -2.46 -9.05 20.90
N GLY A 210 -2.58 -9.57 22.12
CA GLY A 210 -1.51 -9.41 23.10
C GLY A 210 -0.23 -10.07 22.60
N ARG A 211 0.92 -9.56 23.04
CA ARG A 211 2.23 -10.02 22.62
C ARG A 211 3.21 -9.94 23.78
N GLU A 212 4.14 -10.89 23.81
CA GLU A 212 5.20 -10.97 24.81
C GLU A 212 6.55 -11.12 24.13
N ASN A 213 7.57 -10.42 24.63
CA ASN A 213 8.92 -10.54 24.11
C ASN A 213 9.46 -11.95 24.36
N VAL A 214 10.04 -12.56 23.33
CA VAL A 214 10.76 -13.83 23.47
C VAL A 214 12.12 -13.54 24.09
N THR A 215 12.37 -14.11 25.27
CA THR A 215 13.65 -13.95 26.00
C THR A 215 14.59 -15.14 25.86
N ASP A 216 14.06 -16.30 25.45
CA ASP A 216 14.85 -17.50 25.20
C ASP A 216 15.78 -17.30 23.98
N LYS A 217 17.09 -17.26 24.23
CA LYS A 217 18.10 -17.05 23.20
C LYS A 217 18.19 -18.19 22.18
N GLY A 218 17.89 -19.42 22.59
CA GLY A 218 17.89 -20.59 21.71
C GLY A 218 16.74 -20.51 20.69
N LEU A 219 15.54 -20.18 21.16
CA LEU A 219 14.36 -19.97 20.34
C LEU A 219 14.53 -18.76 19.42
N LEU A 220 15.03 -17.62 19.92
CA LEU A 220 15.34 -16.44 19.08
C LEU A 220 16.25 -16.81 17.91
N ARG A 221 17.36 -17.51 18.20
CA ARG A 221 18.30 -17.95 17.18
C ARG A 221 17.67 -18.93 16.18
N LYS A 222 16.86 -19.88 16.66
CA LYS A 222 16.10 -20.82 15.80
C LYS A 222 15.17 -20.07 14.83
N LEU A 223 14.40 -19.11 15.34
CA LEU A 223 13.49 -18.28 14.54
C LEU A 223 14.25 -17.41 13.53
N GLY A 224 15.36 -16.80 13.94
CA GLY A 224 16.17 -15.93 13.09
C GLY A 224 16.81 -16.69 11.92
N TYR A 225 17.41 -17.86 12.17
CA TYR A 225 17.98 -18.67 11.09
C TYR A 225 16.91 -19.18 10.14
N TYR A 226 15.80 -19.71 10.67
CA TYR A 226 14.67 -20.14 9.84
C TYR A 226 14.17 -19.00 8.93
N ALA A 227 14.01 -17.79 9.46
CA ALA A 227 13.59 -16.63 8.67
C ALA A 227 14.62 -16.22 7.60
N VAL A 228 15.92 -16.34 7.84
CA VAL A 228 16.96 -16.04 6.85
C VAL A 228 17.05 -17.12 5.77
N ASP A 229 16.98 -18.39 6.16
CA ASP A 229 17.06 -19.54 5.26
C ASP A 229 15.89 -19.53 4.27
N GLU A 230 14.66 -19.31 4.77
CA GLU A 230 13.46 -19.17 3.93
C GLU A 230 13.53 -17.95 2.98
N LEU A 231 14.22 -16.87 3.37
CA LEU A 231 14.42 -15.72 2.50
C LEU A 231 15.39 -16.07 1.36
N ASN A 232 16.50 -16.73 1.66
CA ASN A 232 17.44 -17.20 0.64
C ASN A 232 16.77 -18.21 -0.31
N LEU A 233 16.00 -19.17 0.22
CA LEU A 233 15.23 -20.12 -0.57
C LEU A 233 14.20 -19.40 -1.46
N PHE A 234 13.52 -18.37 -0.94
CA PHE A 234 12.58 -17.58 -1.73
C PHE A 234 13.28 -16.87 -2.91
N LEU A 235 14.47 -16.31 -2.70
CA LEU A 235 15.25 -15.68 -3.77
C LEU A 235 15.79 -16.71 -4.79
N GLU A 236 16.18 -17.90 -4.33
CA GLU A 236 16.64 -18.99 -5.18
C GLU A 236 15.52 -19.57 -6.03
N PHE A 237 14.38 -19.90 -5.42
CA PHE A 237 13.20 -20.44 -6.11
C PHE A 237 12.70 -19.50 -7.22
N ASN A 238 12.87 -18.19 -7.05
CA ASN A 238 12.52 -17.17 -8.04
C ASN A 238 13.67 -16.83 -9.01
N ASN A 239 14.79 -17.57 -8.98
CA ASN A 239 15.97 -17.42 -9.85
C ASN A 239 16.60 -16.02 -9.81
N VAL A 240 16.60 -15.36 -8.66
CA VAL A 240 17.20 -14.03 -8.46
C VAL A 240 18.38 -14.02 -7.49
N SER A 241 18.62 -15.14 -6.79
CA SER A 241 19.70 -15.26 -5.78
C SER A 241 21.10 -14.94 -6.32
N SER A 242 21.40 -15.22 -7.59
CA SER A 242 22.69 -14.93 -8.22
C SER A 242 23.01 -13.44 -8.35
N GLN A 243 21.98 -12.60 -8.38
CA GLN A 243 22.11 -11.13 -8.47
C GLN A 243 22.18 -10.47 -7.09
N CYS A 244 21.82 -11.18 -6.03
CA CYS A 244 21.71 -10.66 -4.68
C CYS A 244 22.87 -11.13 -3.80
N GLU A 245 23.41 -10.24 -2.98
CA GLU A 245 24.29 -10.59 -1.87
C GLU A 245 23.62 -11.62 -0.97
N GLU A 246 24.41 -12.57 -0.46
CA GLU A 246 23.91 -13.63 0.41
C GLU A 246 23.37 -13.06 1.73
N VAL A 247 22.16 -13.48 2.12
CA VAL A 247 21.53 -13.03 3.36
C VAL A 247 22.04 -13.90 4.51
N ARG A 248 22.70 -13.29 5.49
CA ARG A 248 23.15 -13.94 6.74
C ARG A 248 22.63 -13.21 7.97
N LEU A 249 22.23 -13.98 8.98
CA LEU A 249 21.66 -13.45 10.21
C LEU A 249 22.71 -12.68 11.03
N LYS A 250 22.44 -11.42 11.33
CA LYS A 250 23.26 -10.59 12.24
C LYS A 250 22.65 -10.52 13.63
N LYS A 251 21.34 -10.25 13.71
CA LYS A 251 20.60 -10.04 14.96
C LYS A 251 19.14 -10.44 14.76
N VAL A 252 18.49 -10.92 15.82
CA VAL A 252 17.07 -11.28 15.82
C VAL A 252 16.41 -10.83 17.13
N GLU A 253 15.19 -10.35 16.99
CA GLU A 253 14.23 -10.07 18.05
C GLU A 253 12.89 -10.71 17.65
N ALA A 254 12.10 -11.14 18.62
CA ALA A 254 10.79 -11.70 18.33
C ALA A 254 9.80 -11.43 19.46
N GLU A 255 8.54 -11.23 19.08
CA GLU A 255 7.39 -11.19 19.98
C GLU A 255 6.50 -12.40 19.72
N GLN A 256 6.12 -13.15 20.76
CA GLN A 256 5.13 -14.21 20.65
C GLN A 256 3.72 -13.61 20.81
N TYR A 257 2.80 -13.96 19.92
CA TYR A 257 1.40 -13.61 20.07
C TYR A 257 0.79 -14.41 21.24
N THR A 258 0.19 -13.72 22.20
CA THR A 258 -0.55 -14.34 23.30
C THR A 258 -1.95 -14.70 22.77
N THR A 259 -2.21 -15.98 22.56
CA THR A 259 -3.52 -16.44 22.07
C THR A 259 -4.56 -16.34 23.19
N THR A 260 -5.52 -15.43 23.08
CA THR A 260 -6.69 -15.34 23.99
C THR A 260 -7.89 -16.15 23.52
N TYR A 261 -7.81 -16.83 22.38
CA TYR A 261 -8.91 -17.66 21.88
C TYR A 261 -9.07 -18.93 22.72
N LYS A 262 -10.09 -18.93 23.59
CA LYS A 262 -10.50 -20.04 24.45
C LYS A 262 -10.82 -21.35 23.70
N ASP A 263 -11.08 -21.30 22.39
CA ASP A 263 -11.30 -22.49 21.55
C ASP A 263 -10.01 -23.23 21.15
N VAL A 264 -8.85 -22.72 21.56
CA VAL A 264 -7.55 -23.32 21.27
C VAL A 264 -6.78 -23.67 22.53
N GLN A 265 -7.49 -24.14 23.57
CA GLN A 265 -6.90 -24.71 24.79
C GLN A 265 -5.99 -25.93 24.51
N ASN A 266 -5.96 -26.46 23.27
CA ASN A 266 -5.18 -27.64 22.88
C ASN A 266 -4.12 -27.41 21.79
N SER A 267 -3.84 -26.19 21.32
CA SER A 267 -2.81 -26.05 20.29
C SER A 267 -1.41 -25.84 20.87
N LYS A 268 -0.48 -26.72 20.45
CA LYS A 268 0.97 -26.47 20.46
C LYS A 268 1.40 -25.35 19.49
N ILE A 269 0.44 -24.67 18.87
CA ILE A 269 0.68 -23.65 17.86
C ILE A 269 1.07 -22.35 18.54
N LYS A 270 2.25 -21.86 18.22
CA LYS A 270 2.75 -20.54 18.60
C LYS A 270 2.95 -19.71 17.35
N ILE A 271 2.66 -18.42 17.41
CA ILE A 271 2.96 -17.49 16.32
C ILE A 271 3.90 -16.43 16.88
N PHE A 272 4.92 -16.11 16.11
CA PHE A 272 5.94 -15.13 16.44
C PHE A 272 5.96 -14.04 15.37
N ASP A 273 6.09 -12.79 15.78
CA ASP A 273 6.47 -11.67 14.91
C ASP A 273 8.00 -11.57 14.99
N VAL A 274 8.71 -12.01 13.94
CA VAL A 274 10.18 -12.09 13.93
C VAL A 274 10.74 -10.89 13.18
N ILE A 275 11.62 -10.14 13.83
CA ILE A 275 12.39 -9.04 13.25
C ILE A 275 13.86 -9.42 13.26
N PHE A 276 14.52 -9.38 12.11
CA PHE A 276 15.94 -9.72 12.01
C PHE A 276 16.73 -8.70 11.20
N GLU A 277 17.99 -8.50 11.59
CA GLU A 277 18.98 -7.74 10.84
C GLU A 277 19.91 -8.70 10.09
N VAL A 278 20.34 -8.27 8.91
CA VAL A 278 21.21 -9.02 8.01
C VAL A 278 22.62 -8.43 8.00
N GLU A 279 23.64 -9.29 7.95
CA GLU A 279 25.05 -8.90 7.89
C GLU A 279 25.40 -8.14 6.61
N ALA A 280 26.54 -7.44 6.63
CA ALA A 280 27.11 -6.89 5.40
C ALA A 280 27.72 -8.03 4.55
N PRO A 281 27.66 -7.96 3.20
CA PRO A 281 27.23 -6.82 2.39
C PRO A 281 25.72 -6.71 2.17
N ALA A 282 24.94 -7.77 2.40
CA ALA A 282 23.51 -7.80 2.08
C ALA A 282 22.70 -6.72 2.81
N ARG A 283 22.92 -6.49 4.11
CA ARG A 283 22.31 -5.43 4.94
C ARG A 283 20.78 -5.30 4.86
N GLY A 284 20.14 -5.23 6.01
CA GLY A 284 18.74 -4.81 6.08
C GLY A 284 18.05 -5.31 7.32
N THR A 285 16.90 -4.72 7.60
CA THR A 285 16.02 -5.12 8.69
C THR A 285 14.71 -5.61 8.11
N PHE A 286 14.37 -6.86 8.41
CA PHE A 286 13.20 -7.53 7.86
C PHE A 286 12.27 -7.99 8.97
N GLN A 287 10.98 -8.01 8.65
CA GLN A 287 9.92 -8.57 9.50
C GLN A 287 9.20 -9.70 8.75
N ILE A 288 8.93 -10.79 9.46
CA ILE A 288 8.17 -11.92 8.95
C ILE A 288 7.47 -12.64 10.13
N PRO A 289 6.15 -12.91 10.05
CA PRO A 289 5.51 -13.76 11.05
C PRO A 289 5.86 -15.23 10.80
N VAL A 290 6.22 -15.95 11.86
CA VAL A 290 6.55 -17.37 11.84
C VAL A 290 5.55 -18.13 12.72
N ARG A 291 4.90 -19.15 12.16
CA ARG A 291 4.05 -20.08 12.89
C ARG A 291 4.87 -21.33 13.22
N MET A 292 4.81 -21.74 14.48
CA MET A 292 5.44 -22.95 14.98
C MET A 292 4.36 -23.91 15.48
N ASP A 293 4.31 -25.13 14.96
CA ASP A 293 3.41 -26.21 15.39
C ASP A 293 4.24 -27.37 15.94
N GLY A 294 4.43 -27.40 17.26
CA GLY A 294 5.45 -28.24 17.88
C GLY A 294 6.86 -27.83 17.46
N GLU A 295 7.53 -28.67 16.68
CA GLU A 295 8.88 -28.41 16.13
C GLU A 295 8.82 -27.82 14.70
N GLU A 296 7.71 -27.99 13.98
CA GLU A 296 7.58 -27.55 12.59
C GLU A 296 7.37 -26.03 12.53
N MET A 297 8.15 -25.34 11.71
CA MET A 297 8.02 -23.91 11.47
C MET A 297 7.54 -23.64 10.04
N LYS A 298 6.66 -22.65 9.89
CA LYS A 298 6.12 -22.18 8.62
C LYS A 298 6.04 -20.67 8.61
N LEU A 299 6.36 -20.05 7.47
CA LEU A 299 6.06 -18.64 7.26
C LEU A 299 4.53 -18.41 7.30
N ALA A 300 4.10 -17.42 8.07
CA ALA A 300 2.69 -17.03 8.19
C ALA A 300 2.39 -15.72 7.41
N GLY A 301 3.21 -15.41 6.40
CA GLY A 301 3.21 -14.10 5.77
C GLY A 301 4.25 -13.92 4.67
N ARG A 302 4.57 -12.66 4.38
CA ARG A 302 5.59 -12.21 3.43
C ARG A 302 6.60 -11.33 4.13
N TYR A 303 7.84 -11.33 3.64
CA TYR A 303 8.89 -10.46 4.15
C TYR A 303 8.54 -8.98 3.95
N LEU A 304 8.70 -8.20 5.02
CA LEU A 304 8.62 -6.75 4.99
C LEU A 304 9.99 -6.16 5.26
N ARG A 305 10.45 -5.26 4.39
CA ARG A 305 11.65 -4.45 4.61
C ARG A 305 11.28 -3.24 5.47
N LEU A 306 11.88 -3.13 6.66
CA LEU A 306 11.56 -2.11 7.66
C LEU A 306 12.41 -0.83 7.51
N ASP A 307 13.59 -0.93 6.91
CA ASP A 307 14.50 0.19 6.63
C ASP A 307 14.50 0.60 5.14
N LYS A 308 15.08 1.77 4.84
CA LYS A 308 15.25 2.22 3.45
C LYS A 308 16.33 1.38 2.78
N TYR A 309 16.02 0.79 1.62
CA TYR A 309 16.97 0.03 0.81
C TYR A 309 17.61 0.87 -0.31
N GLY A 310 17.03 2.02 -0.68
CA GLY A 310 17.62 2.93 -1.67
C GLY A 310 17.90 2.26 -3.01
N SER A 311 19.10 2.50 -3.56
CA SER A 311 19.56 1.89 -4.81
C SER A 311 20.10 0.46 -4.65
N ASN A 312 20.06 -0.11 -3.44
CA ASN A 312 20.65 -1.43 -3.20
C ASN A 312 19.96 -2.52 -4.02
N GLY A 313 18.68 -2.40 -4.35
CA GLY A 313 17.93 -3.41 -5.09
C GLY A 313 17.83 -3.16 -6.60
N ASP A 314 18.56 -2.21 -7.17
CA ASP A 314 18.30 -1.69 -8.54
C ASP A 314 18.52 -2.70 -9.68
N CYS A 315 19.25 -3.79 -9.44
CA CYS A 315 19.35 -4.94 -10.35
C CYS A 315 18.02 -5.71 -10.49
N MET A 316 17.08 -5.53 -9.56
CA MET A 316 15.77 -6.19 -9.60
C MET A 316 14.75 -5.35 -10.36
N ASN A 317 14.38 -5.81 -11.57
CA ASN A 317 13.26 -5.23 -12.32
C ASN A 317 11.90 -5.49 -11.65
N ASN A 318 11.79 -6.57 -10.88
CA ASN A 318 10.55 -6.91 -10.18
C ASN A 318 10.49 -6.21 -8.82
N TYR A 319 9.47 -5.36 -8.65
CA TYR A 319 9.23 -4.59 -7.42
C TYR A 319 9.05 -5.46 -6.16
N LEU A 320 8.68 -6.73 -6.31
CA LEU A 320 8.55 -7.68 -5.20
C LEU A 320 9.91 -8.06 -4.60
N PHE A 321 10.96 -8.16 -5.43
CA PHE A 321 12.30 -8.59 -5.00
C PHE A 321 13.22 -7.42 -4.70
N ARG A 322 12.98 -6.25 -5.29
CA ARG A 322 13.75 -5.02 -5.05
C ARG A 322 13.96 -4.68 -3.56
N PRO A 323 12.97 -4.77 -2.65
CA PRO A 323 13.21 -4.51 -1.23
C PRO A 323 13.94 -5.65 -0.48
N LEU A 324 14.00 -6.85 -1.06
CA LEU A 324 14.56 -8.06 -0.44
C LEU A 324 16.02 -8.32 -0.86
N CYS A 325 16.45 -7.70 -1.97
CA CYS A 325 17.74 -7.91 -2.58
C CYS A 325 18.66 -6.70 -2.34
N THR A 326 19.91 -6.96 -1.98
CA THR A 326 21.01 -6.03 -2.19
C THR A 326 21.85 -6.59 -3.33
N CYS A 327 22.02 -5.82 -4.39
CA CYS A 327 22.67 -6.24 -5.61
C CYS A 327 24.15 -6.50 -5.37
N ARG A 328 24.62 -7.64 -5.87
CA ARG A 328 26.04 -7.90 -5.96
C ARG A 328 26.68 -6.84 -6.84
N LYS A 329 27.84 -6.36 -6.43
CA LYS A 329 28.70 -5.59 -7.33
C LYS A 329 29.25 -6.54 -8.39
N THR A 330 28.57 -6.67 -9.52
CA THR A 330 29.21 -7.25 -10.70
C THR A 330 30.25 -6.24 -11.20
N ASP A 331 31.50 -6.65 -11.34
CA ASP A 331 32.55 -5.92 -12.05
C ASP A 331 32.18 -5.83 -13.54
N THR A 332 31.20 -5.00 -13.87
CA THR A 332 31.00 -4.49 -15.23
C THR A 332 30.31 -3.14 -15.16
N SER A 333 31.05 -2.15 -15.61
CA SER A 333 30.55 -0.88 -16.11
C SER A 333 29.46 -1.11 -17.16
N SER A 334 28.21 -1.23 -16.73
CA SER A 334 27.05 -1.08 -17.59
C SER A 334 26.51 0.33 -17.36
N THR A 335 26.69 1.14 -18.40
CA THR A 335 26.16 2.49 -18.59
C THR A 335 24.80 2.70 -17.94
N ARG A 336 24.76 3.64 -17.00
CA ARG A 336 23.53 4.28 -16.54
C ARG A 336 22.79 4.84 -17.75
N LEU A 337 21.65 4.26 -18.10
CA LEU A 337 20.57 5.05 -18.67
C LEU A 337 19.83 5.67 -17.48
N PRO A 338 19.69 7.01 -17.43
CA PRO A 338 18.87 7.64 -16.41
C PRO A 338 17.45 7.09 -16.53
N SER A 339 16.89 6.65 -15.40
CA SER A 339 15.50 6.29 -15.24
C SER A 339 14.60 7.46 -15.65
N ASN A 340 13.74 7.23 -16.65
CA ASN A 340 12.69 8.16 -17.08
C ASN A 340 11.67 8.41 -15.97
#